data_AF-A0A0F7KBW5-F1
#
_entry.id   AF-A0A0F7KBW5-F1
#
_cell.length_a   1.000
_cell.length_b   1.000
_cell.length_c   1.000
_cell.angle_alpha   90.00
_cell.angle_beta   90.00
_cell.angle_gamma   90.00
#
_symmetry.space_group_name_H-M   'P 1'
#
loop_
_entity.id
_entity.type
_entity.pdbx_description
1 polymer ?
#
loop_
_entity_poly.entity_id
_entity_poly.type
_entity_poly.pdbx_seq_one_letter_code
_entity_poly.pdbx_strand_id
1 'polypeptide(L)'
;MTYPILFRRKVLSVREKENLSIAQVAKRFGVGVASVMRWIKTPDPKTTRNKPATKINMEMLAQDIKNYPDAYQYERTKRLGVSKQGINHALKRLGVTYKKKPVSPQSQRKRAAYLPAKN
;
A
#
# COMPACT_ATOMS: atom_id res chain seq x y z
N MET A 1 5.91 -19.44 -5.74
CA MET A 1 5.29 -19.72 -4.42
C MET A 1 5.81 -18.74 -3.38
N THR A 2 4.92 -18.13 -2.61
CA THR A 2 5.28 -17.25 -1.50
C THR A 2 5.27 -18.07 -0.21
N TYR A 3 6.45 -18.29 0.36
CA TYR A 3 6.58 -18.94 1.66
C TYR A 3 6.34 -17.94 2.80
N PRO A 4 5.63 -18.32 3.89
CA PRO A 4 5.47 -17.49 5.08
C PRO A 4 6.82 -17.12 5.71
N ILE A 5 6.89 -15.95 6.35
CA ILE A 5 8.10 -15.44 7.02
C ILE A 5 8.65 -16.43 8.07
N LEU A 6 7.78 -17.03 8.87
CA LEU A 6 8.15 -17.99 9.91
C LEU A 6 8.84 -19.21 9.32
N PHE A 7 8.34 -19.72 8.19
CA PHE A 7 8.94 -20.85 7.50
C PHE A 7 10.34 -20.51 6.98
N ARG A 8 10.51 -19.34 6.36
CA ARG A 8 11.82 -18.88 5.86
C ARG A 8 12.84 -18.77 6.99
N ARG A 9 12.45 -18.16 8.11
CA ARG A 9 13.30 -18.03 9.30
C ARG A 9 13.65 -19.39 9.90
N LYS A 10 12.70 -20.34 9.92
CA LYS A 10 12.94 -21.71 10.37
C LYS A 10 13.98 -22.41 9.48
N VAL A 11 13.84 -22.30 8.16
CA VAL A 11 14.79 -22.90 7.20
C VAL A 11 16.21 -22.33 7.39
N LEU A 12 16.32 -21.01 7.58
CA LEU A 12 17.61 -20.36 7.84
C LEU A 12 18.21 -20.78 9.20
N SER A 13 17.39 -20.84 10.25
CA SER A 13 17.84 -21.28 11.57
C SER A 13 18.32 -22.73 11.57
N VAL A 14 17.64 -23.63 10.87
CA VAL A 14 18.07 -25.04 10.74
C VAL A 14 19.36 -25.15 9.94
N ARG A 15 19.52 -24.34 8.89
CA ARG A 15 20.78 -24.28 8.12
C ARG A 15 21.97 -23.89 9.01
N GLU A 16 21.82 -22.87 9.83
CA GLU A 16 22.86 -22.38 10.74
C GLU A 16 23.18 -23.40 11.84
N LYS A 17 22.16 -24.01 12.44
CA LYS A 17 22.34 -25.00 13.51
C LYS A 17 23.05 -26.26 13.06
N GLU A 18 22.77 -26.71 11.84
CA GLU A 18 23.28 -27.97 11.32
C GLU A 18 24.43 -27.80 10.30
N ASN A 19 24.89 -26.56 10.06
CA ASN A 19 25.94 -26.22 9.09
C ASN A 19 25.73 -26.83 7.69
N LEU A 20 24.47 -26.91 7.24
CA LEU A 20 24.11 -27.53 5.97
C LEU A 20 24.42 -26.61 4.77
N SER A 21 24.82 -27.23 3.66
CA SER A 21 24.89 -26.53 2.38
C SER A 21 23.50 -26.10 1.89
N ILE A 22 23.46 -25.08 1.03
CA ILE A 22 22.21 -24.54 0.48
C ILE A 22 21.44 -25.61 -0.30
N ALA A 23 22.14 -26.48 -1.03
CA ALA A 23 21.54 -27.58 -1.78
C ALA A 23 20.91 -28.65 -0.86
N GLN A 24 21.58 -29.00 0.25
CA GLN A 24 21.06 -29.94 1.24
C GLN A 24 19.81 -29.40 1.94
N VAL A 25 19.84 -28.12 2.33
CA VAL A 25 18.67 -27.43 2.92
C VAL A 25 17.50 -27.41 1.93
N ALA A 26 17.77 -27.06 0.69
CA ALA A 26 16.78 -27.06 -0.39
C ALA A 26 16.12 -28.43 -0.55
N LYS A 27 16.93 -29.50 -0.61
CA LYS A 27 16.45 -30.89 -0.69
C LYS A 27 15.62 -31.29 0.53
N ARG A 28 16.10 -30.97 1.74
CA ARG A 28 15.45 -31.35 3.01
C ARG A 28 14.07 -30.70 3.19
N PHE A 29 13.93 -29.44 2.79
CA PHE A 29 12.68 -28.69 2.94
C PHE A 29 11.81 -28.70 1.67
N GLY A 30 12.25 -29.36 0.59
CA GLY A 30 11.53 -29.41 -0.69
C GLY A 30 11.40 -28.03 -1.36
N VAL A 31 12.38 -27.15 -1.16
CA VAL A 31 12.37 -25.77 -1.68
C VAL A 31 13.45 -25.61 -2.74
N GLY A 32 13.22 -24.76 -3.74
CA GLY A 32 14.25 -24.50 -4.75
C GLY A 32 15.48 -23.81 -4.16
N VAL A 33 16.68 -24.19 -4.62
CA VAL A 33 17.98 -23.61 -4.20
C VAL A 33 17.98 -22.08 -4.29
N ALA A 34 17.43 -21.54 -5.39
CA ALA A 34 17.29 -20.10 -5.59
C ALA A 34 16.38 -19.41 -4.56
N SER A 35 15.43 -20.13 -3.96
CA SER A 35 14.57 -19.60 -2.90
C SER A 35 15.35 -19.42 -1.60
N VAL A 36 16.14 -20.43 -1.21
CA VAL A 36 17.00 -20.38 -0.02
C VAL A 36 18.02 -19.26 -0.15
N MET A 37 18.69 -19.15 -1.31
CA MET A 37 19.58 -18.02 -1.63
C MET A 37 18.91 -16.66 -1.45
N ARG A 38 17.66 -16.52 -1.93
CA ARG A 38 16.90 -15.28 -1.82
C ARG A 38 16.52 -14.94 -0.37
N TRP A 39 16.25 -15.95 0.46
CA TRP A 39 15.94 -15.75 1.87
C TRP A 39 17.15 -15.36 2.70
N ILE A 40 18.35 -15.84 2.34
CA ILE A 40 19.60 -15.39 2.97
C ILE A 40 19.77 -13.88 2.78
N LYS A 41 19.51 -13.36 1.57
CA LYS A 41 19.59 -11.92 1.28
C LYS A 41 18.41 -11.12 1.83
N THR A 42 17.21 -11.67 1.72
CA THR A 42 15.94 -11.01 2.07
C THR A 42 14.98 -12.04 2.66
N PRO A 43 14.99 -12.25 3.99
CA PRO A 43 14.11 -13.22 4.63
C PRO A 43 12.66 -12.76 4.55
N ASP A 44 12.41 -11.46 4.68
CA ASP A 44 11.06 -10.91 4.70
C ASP A 44 10.38 -10.98 3.31
N PRO A 45 9.17 -11.56 3.21
CA PRO A 45 8.41 -11.54 1.97
C PRO A 45 8.02 -10.11 1.59
N LYS A 46 8.23 -9.76 0.32
CA LYS A 46 7.58 -8.59 -0.27
C LYS A 46 6.12 -8.94 -0.54
N THR A 47 5.23 -8.48 0.33
CA THR A 47 3.77 -8.70 0.21
C THR A 47 3.14 -7.79 -0.84
N THR A 48 3.62 -6.57 -0.96
CA THR A 48 3.06 -5.54 -1.84
C THR A 48 4.06 -5.09 -2.89
N ARG A 49 3.54 -4.77 -4.08
CA ARG A 49 4.33 -4.11 -5.13
C ARG A 49 4.33 -2.61 -4.87
N ASN A 50 5.51 -2.02 -4.75
CA ASN A 50 5.65 -0.56 -4.78
C ASN A 50 5.44 -0.07 -6.22
N LYS A 51 4.21 0.33 -6.56
CA LYS A 51 3.87 0.92 -7.87
C LYS A 51 3.20 2.29 -7.66
N PRO A 52 3.76 3.39 -8.21
CA PRO A 52 3.18 4.72 -8.05
C PRO A 52 1.88 4.87 -8.85
N ALA A 53 1.13 5.95 -8.57
CA ALA A 53 0.00 6.34 -9.41
C ALA A 53 0.50 6.77 -10.78
N THR A 54 0.06 6.10 -11.86
CA THR A 54 0.48 6.50 -13.22
C THR A 54 -0.43 7.57 -13.82
N LYS A 55 -1.74 7.55 -13.51
CA LYS A 55 -2.74 8.43 -14.14
C LYS A 55 -3.08 9.70 -13.35
N ILE A 56 -2.74 9.78 -12.07
CA ILE A 56 -3.14 10.89 -11.20
C ILE A 56 -1.88 11.54 -10.67
N ASN A 57 -1.71 12.83 -10.97
CA ASN A 57 -0.71 13.66 -10.31
C ASN A 57 -1.18 13.94 -8.88
N MET A 58 -0.44 13.42 -7.89
CA MET A 58 -0.77 13.52 -6.47
C MET A 58 -0.68 14.96 -5.95
N GLU A 59 0.23 15.77 -6.51
CA GLU A 59 0.40 17.18 -6.12
C GLU A 59 -0.78 18.02 -6.61
N MET A 60 -1.22 17.81 -7.84
CA MET A 60 -2.42 18.47 -8.38
C MET A 60 -3.66 18.14 -7.55
N LEU A 61 -3.83 16.89 -7.15
CA LEU A 61 -4.93 16.49 -6.28
C LEU A 61 -4.81 17.13 -4.89
N ALA A 62 -3.61 17.20 -4.32
CA ALA A 62 -3.38 17.85 -3.03
C ALA A 62 -3.74 19.35 -3.08
N GLN A 63 -3.38 20.05 -4.15
CA GLN A 63 -3.72 21.45 -4.34
C GLN A 63 -5.24 21.64 -4.52
N ASP A 64 -5.90 20.75 -5.27
CA ASP A 64 -7.35 20.76 -5.44
C ASP A 64 -8.11 20.53 -4.11
N ILE A 65 -7.55 19.73 -3.20
CA ILE A 65 -8.10 19.52 -1.86
C ILE A 65 -7.98 20.80 -1.02
N LYS A 66 -6.84 21.50 -1.08
CA LYS A 66 -6.63 22.77 -0.37
C LYS A 66 -7.57 23.87 -0.87
N ASN A 67 -7.68 24.01 -2.19
CA ASN A 67 -8.49 25.06 -2.81
C ASN A 67 -9.99 24.80 -2.63
N TYR A 68 -10.41 23.53 -2.65
CA TYR A 68 -11.81 23.14 -2.60
C TYR A 68 -12.02 22.00 -1.61
N PRO A 69 -11.90 22.24 -0.30
CA PRO A 69 -12.01 21.18 0.70
C PRO A 69 -13.43 20.60 0.77
N ASP A 70 -14.43 21.40 0.41
CA ASP A 70 -15.84 21.03 0.38
C ASP A 70 -16.34 20.44 -0.95
N ALA A 71 -15.47 20.26 -1.94
CA ALA A 71 -15.86 19.62 -3.19
C ALA A 71 -16.15 18.11 -3.07
N TYR A 72 -17.14 17.65 -3.83
CA TYR A 72 -17.46 16.24 -4.03
C TYR A 72 -16.50 15.57 -5.02
N GLN A 73 -16.39 14.24 -4.96
CA GLN A 73 -15.53 13.48 -5.87
C GLN A 73 -15.86 13.73 -7.34
N TYR A 74 -17.14 13.84 -7.71
CA TYR A 74 -17.55 14.08 -9.11
C TYR A 74 -17.15 15.48 -9.62
N GLU A 75 -17.04 16.47 -8.73
CA GLU A 75 -16.58 17.82 -9.08
C GLU A 75 -15.07 17.82 -9.28
N ARG A 76 -14.34 17.03 -8.47
CA ARG A 76 -12.91 16.82 -8.63
C ARG A 76 -12.60 16.06 -9.93
N THR A 77 -13.41 15.07 -10.31
CA THR A 77 -13.23 14.35 -11.59
C THR A 77 -13.37 15.27 -12.78
N LYS A 78 -14.34 16.19 -12.76
CA LYS A 78 -14.55 17.16 -13.84
C LYS A 78 -13.36 18.11 -14.01
N ARG A 79 -12.73 18.52 -12.90
CA ARG A 79 -11.56 19.42 -12.89
C ARG A 79 -10.25 18.74 -13.26
N LEU A 80 -10.05 17.50 -12.79
CA LEU A 80 -8.78 16.77 -12.96
C LEU A 80 -8.79 15.80 -14.15
N GLY A 81 -9.93 15.60 -14.83
CA GLY A 81 -10.03 14.73 -16.01
C GLY A 81 -9.82 13.24 -15.71
N VAL A 82 -10.06 12.80 -14.47
CA VAL A 82 -9.79 11.43 -14.01
C VAL A 82 -11.07 10.72 -13.56
N SER A 83 -11.03 9.40 -13.47
CA SER A 83 -12.18 8.61 -13.00
C SER A 83 -12.45 8.82 -11.50
N LYS A 84 -13.73 8.71 -11.10
CA LYS A 84 -14.17 8.85 -9.70
C LYS A 84 -13.45 7.86 -8.78
N GLN A 85 -13.30 6.63 -9.25
CA GLN A 85 -12.61 5.54 -8.55
C GLN A 85 -11.12 5.85 -8.40
N GLY A 86 -10.49 6.41 -9.44
CA GLY A 86 -9.12 6.89 -9.38
C GLY A 86 -8.93 7.94 -8.28
N ILE A 87 -9.80 8.94 -8.22
CA ILE A 87 -9.79 9.95 -7.15
C ILE A 87 -9.97 9.31 -5.78
N ASN A 88 -10.91 8.38 -5.62
CA ASN A 88 -11.12 7.69 -4.35
C ASN A 88 -9.84 6.97 -3.87
N HIS A 89 -9.16 6.24 -4.75
CA HIS A 89 -7.89 5.60 -4.40
C HIS A 89 -6.77 6.61 -4.10
N ALA A 90 -6.70 7.72 -4.84
CA ALA A 90 -5.70 8.76 -4.61
C ALA A 90 -5.93 9.51 -3.30
N LEU A 91 -7.20 9.79 -2.93
CA LEU A 91 -7.56 10.37 -1.62
C LEU A 91 -7.11 9.48 -0.46
N LYS A 92 -7.33 8.16 -0.57
CA LYS A 92 -6.86 7.20 0.43
C LYS A 92 -5.34 7.20 0.57
N ARG A 93 -4.59 7.35 -0.53
CA ARG A 93 -3.12 7.46 -0.50
C ARG A 93 -2.65 8.75 0.18
N LEU A 94 -3.41 9.85 0.06
CA LEU A 94 -3.16 11.10 0.77
C LEU A 94 -3.65 11.08 2.24
N GLY A 95 -4.23 9.96 2.70
CA GLY A 95 -4.78 9.85 4.06
C GLY A 95 -6.07 10.63 4.28
N VAL A 96 -6.76 11.05 3.21
CA VAL A 96 -8.02 11.81 3.31
C VAL A 96 -9.20 10.84 3.40
N THR A 97 -9.79 10.72 4.60
CA THR A 97 -10.83 9.75 4.93
C THR A 97 -12.13 10.42 5.40
N TYR A 98 -12.66 11.38 4.64
CA TYR A 98 -13.93 12.02 4.98
C TYR A 98 -15.09 11.51 4.10
N LYS A 99 -16.14 10.97 4.74
CA LYS A 99 -17.40 10.58 4.08
C LYS A 99 -18.39 11.72 4.13
N LYS A 100 -18.68 12.34 2.99
CA LYS A 100 -19.76 13.32 2.83
C LYS A 100 -21.11 12.62 2.80
N LYS A 101 -22.08 13.12 3.59
CA LYS A 101 -23.48 12.71 3.53
C LYS A 101 -24.25 13.76 2.71
N PRO A 102 -25.07 13.37 1.72
CA PRO A 102 -25.83 14.33 0.91
C PRO A 102 -26.93 15.03 1.71
N VAL A 103 -27.43 14.39 2.78
CA VAL A 103 -28.43 14.94 3.70
C VAL A 103 -27.78 14.98 5.09
N SER A 104 -27.44 16.18 5.56
CA SER A 104 -27.05 16.40 6.96
C SER A 104 -28.30 16.76 7.77
N PRO A 105 -28.55 16.13 8.94
CA PRO A 105 -29.49 16.69 9.91
C PRO A 105 -29.05 18.14 10.19
N GLN A 106 -30.02 19.03 10.31
CA GLN A 106 -29.89 20.49 10.35
C GLN A 106 -28.89 21.03 11.41
N SER A 107 -28.40 20.17 12.31
CA SER A 107 -27.48 20.48 13.41
C SER A 107 -26.00 20.12 13.19
N GLN A 108 -25.62 19.45 12.09
CA GLN A 108 -24.21 19.04 11.89
C GLN A 108 -23.43 19.99 10.98
N ARG A 109 -22.39 20.62 11.53
CA ARG A 109 -21.44 21.46 10.78
C ARG A 109 -20.78 20.62 9.67
N LYS A 110 -20.88 21.09 8.42
CA LYS A 110 -20.16 20.50 7.28
C LYS A 110 -18.66 20.50 7.61
N ARG A 111 -18.02 19.32 7.53
CA ARG A 111 -16.57 19.20 7.73
C ARG A 111 -15.88 19.25 6.38
N ALA A 112 -14.84 20.05 6.30
CA ALA A 112 -13.98 20.13 5.13
C ALA A 112 -12.99 18.97 5.11
N ALA A 113 -12.63 18.51 3.90
CA ALA A 113 -11.55 17.53 3.75
C ALA A 113 -10.20 18.26 3.88
N TYR A 114 -9.39 17.84 4.87
CA TYR A 114 -8.04 18.36 5.06
C TYR A 114 -7.01 17.26 4.77
N LEU A 115 -5.84 17.68 4.30
CA LEU A 115 -4.69 16.79 4.24
C LEU A 115 -4.17 16.57 5.67
N PRO A 116 -3.87 15.33 6.08
CA PRO A 116 -3.22 15.09 7.37
C PRO A 116 -1.87 15.82 7.41
N ALA A 117 -1.48 16.30 8.60
CA ALA A 117 -0.16 16.87 8.80
C ALA A 117 0.90 15.83 8.40
N LYS A 118 1.93 16.27 7.67
CA LYS A 118 3.10 15.42 7.41
C LYS A 118 3.85 15.27 8.74
N ASN A 119 3.85 14.06 9.29
CA ASN A 119 4.81 13.63 10.31
C ASN A 119 6.17 13.39 9.66
#